data_AF-A0A536MLU6-F1
#
_entry.id   AF-A0A536MLU6-F1
#
_cell.length_a   1.000
_cell.length_b   1.000
_cell.length_c   1.000
_cell.angle_alpha   90.00
_cell.angle_beta   90.00
_cell.angle_gamma   90.00
#
_symmetry.space_group_name_H-M   'P 1'
#
loop_
_entity.id
_entity.type
_entity.pdbx_description
1 polymer ?
#
loop_
_entity_poly.entity_id
_entity_poly.type
_entity_poly.pdbx_seq_one_letter_code
_entity_poly.pdbx_strand_id
1 'polypeptide(L)'
;MAAALTAIVLTASIASAASGNIGFGFNARNISGFRTGSATLTGGGSYNPVTGFVKSAGGFRCTNDIGQGPLKGCLSGEGVRWDTVNLLRSTTFKCTGSAAETLKTATTDENTAVIVADFYRAGDGNVESFTGQIIVSADDIAPDIDGLQNVWIQGIGCASSIANFSS
;
A
#
# COMPACT_ATOMS: atom_id res chain seq x y z
N MET A 1 -18.63 16.24 68.55
CA MET A 1 -19.20 15.77 67.27
C MET A 1 -18.16 16.09 66.19
N ALA A 2 -17.51 15.09 65.63
CA ALA A 2 -16.46 15.27 64.63
C ALA A 2 -17.05 15.05 63.24
N ALA A 3 -16.98 16.06 62.37
CA ALA A 3 -17.44 15.99 60.99
C ALA A 3 -16.32 15.40 60.11
N ALA A 4 -16.56 14.24 59.51
CA ALA A 4 -15.67 13.65 58.53
C ALA A 4 -15.97 14.25 57.14
N LEU A 5 -14.99 14.95 56.58
CA LEU A 5 -15.03 15.47 55.20
C LEU A 5 -14.57 14.38 54.24
N THR A 6 -15.52 13.79 53.51
CA THR A 6 -15.24 12.84 52.44
C THR A 6 -14.77 13.59 51.19
N ALA A 7 -13.49 13.50 50.86
CA ALA A 7 -12.94 14.06 49.63
C ALA A 7 -13.29 13.15 48.45
N ILE A 8 -14.13 13.64 47.53
CA ILE A 8 -14.45 12.98 46.26
C ILE A 8 -13.29 13.26 45.30
N VAL A 9 -12.47 12.24 45.03
CA VAL A 9 -11.40 12.31 44.03
C VAL A 9 -12.05 12.10 42.65
N LEU A 10 -12.21 13.17 41.86
CA LEU A 10 -12.59 13.06 40.46
C LEU A 10 -11.37 12.61 39.64
N THR A 11 -11.35 11.35 39.23
CA THR A 11 -10.40 10.86 38.23
C THR A 11 -10.82 11.37 36.85
N ALA A 12 -10.16 12.42 36.38
CA ALA A 12 -10.32 12.88 35.00
C ALA A 12 -9.86 11.76 34.05
N SER A 13 -10.79 11.20 33.29
CA SER A 13 -10.44 10.26 32.23
C SER A 13 -9.74 11.04 31.12
N ILE A 14 -8.48 10.73 30.85
CA ILE A 14 -7.77 11.27 29.69
C ILE A 14 -8.37 10.56 28.48
N ALA A 15 -9.29 11.21 27.78
CA ALA A 15 -9.77 10.75 26.49
C ALA A 15 -8.62 10.95 25.48
N SER A 16 -7.86 9.90 25.21
CA SER A 16 -6.96 9.88 24.05
C SER A 16 -7.83 9.89 22.80
N ALA A 17 -7.77 10.97 22.00
CA ALA A 17 -8.31 10.93 20.66
C ALA A 17 -7.61 9.79 19.91
N ALA A 18 -8.38 8.80 19.44
CA ALA A 18 -7.83 7.83 18.52
C ALA A 18 -7.32 8.60 17.29
N SER A 19 -6.08 8.34 16.86
CA SER A 19 -5.61 8.88 15.58
C SER A 19 -6.58 8.44 14.50
N GLY A 20 -7.08 9.41 13.72
CA GLY A 20 -7.96 9.15 12.60
C GLY A 20 -7.32 8.21 11.58
N ASN A 21 -8.12 7.68 10.66
CA ASN A 21 -7.55 6.95 9.53
C ASN A 21 -6.85 7.96 8.59
N ILE A 22 -5.65 7.61 8.13
CA ILE A 22 -4.92 8.38 7.14
C ILE A 22 -5.54 8.11 5.77
N GLY A 23 -6.01 9.17 5.12
CA GLY A 23 -6.47 9.14 3.74
C GLY A 23 -5.29 9.20 2.77
N PHE A 24 -5.38 8.49 1.65
CA PHE A 24 -4.37 8.56 0.60
C PHE A 24 -4.97 8.38 -0.80
N GLY A 25 -4.28 8.89 -1.80
CA GLY A 25 -4.62 8.71 -3.22
C GLY A 25 -3.41 8.81 -4.12
N PHE A 26 -3.37 8.00 -5.18
CA PHE A 26 -2.21 7.91 -6.06
C PHE A 26 -2.55 7.54 -7.51
N ASN A 27 -1.63 7.84 -8.42
CA ASN A 27 -1.71 7.45 -9.84
C ASN A 27 -0.31 7.13 -10.39
N ALA A 28 -0.04 5.85 -10.58
CA ALA A 28 1.21 5.32 -11.11
C ALA A 28 0.98 4.66 -12.48
N ARG A 29 1.69 5.11 -13.51
CA ARG A 29 1.44 4.66 -14.90
C ARG A 29 2.42 3.62 -15.44
N ASN A 30 3.64 3.56 -14.92
CA ASN A 30 4.72 2.77 -15.50
C ASN A 30 5.45 1.93 -14.45
N ILE A 31 4.70 1.18 -13.65
CA ILE A 31 5.27 0.29 -12.63
C ILE A 31 5.98 -0.84 -13.36
N SER A 32 7.30 -0.86 -13.23
CA SER A 32 8.18 -1.80 -13.94
C SER A 32 9.53 -1.87 -13.25
N GLY A 33 10.37 -2.80 -13.69
CA GLY A 33 11.75 -2.90 -13.22
C GLY A 33 12.25 -4.33 -13.19
N PHE A 34 11.38 -5.29 -12.87
CA PHE A 34 11.70 -6.70 -13.04
C PHE A 34 11.81 -7.06 -14.53
N ARG A 35 12.39 -8.24 -14.79
CA ARG A 35 12.73 -8.69 -16.15
C ARG A 35 11.56 -8.71 -17.12
N THR A 36 10.35 -8.97 -16.64
CA THR A 36 9.13 -8.99 -17.47
C THR A 36 7.99 -8.25 -16.80
N GLY A 37 7.07 -7.73 -17.61
CA GLY A 37 5.83 -7.13 -17.14
C GLY A 37 5.97 -5.66 -16.75
N SER A 38 4.85 -4.98 -16.92
CA SER A 38 4.64 -3.62 -16.44
C SER A 38 3.15 -3.40 -16.21
N ALA A 39 2.83 -2.47 -15.32
CA ALA A 39 1.44 -2.18 -14.97
C ALA A 39 1.21 -0.70 -14.68
N THR A 40 -0.06 -0.33 -14.80
CA THR A 40 -0.62 0.91 -14.25
C THR A 40 -1.41 0.56 -12.98
N LEU A 41 -1.35 1.44 -12.00
CA LEU A 41 -2.10 1.32 -10.76
C LEU A 41 -2.55 2.71 -10.32
N THR A 42 -3.84 2.82 -10.03
CA THR A 42 -4.46 4.02 -9.47
C THR A 42 -5.26 3.61 -8.27
N GLY A 43 -5.51 4.53 -7.36
CA GLY A 43 -6.45 4.26 -6.29
C GLY A 43 -6.26 5.19 -5.12
N GLY A 44 -6.88 4.79 -4.03
CA GLY A 44 -6.85 5.52 -2.79
C GLY A 44 -7.84 4.91 -1.80
N GLY A 45 -7.89 5.52 -0.63
CA GLY A 45 -8.74 5.07 0.45
C GLY A 45 -8.19 5.57 1.77
N SER A 46 -8.33 4.74 2.80
CA SER A 46 -7.81 5.10 4.12
C SER A 46 -7.24 3.89 4.85
N TYR A 47 -6.27 4.14 5.72
CA TYR A 47 -5.63 3.12 6.53
C TYR A 47 -5.26 3.66 7.93
N ASN A 48 -4.93 2.76 8.85
CA ASN A 48 -4.44 3.13 10.17
C ASN A 48 -3.30 2.17 10.59
N PRO A 49 -2.06 2.66 10.76
CA PRO A 49 -0.91 1.83 11.08
C PRO A 49 -0.96 1.22 12.49
N VAL A 50 -1.75 1.79 13.40
CA VAL A 50 -1.88 1.32 14.78
C VAL A 50 -2.91 0.20 14.88
N THR A 51 -4.07 0.35 14.23
CA THR A 51 -5.15 -0.64 14.31
C THR A 51 -5.07 -1.72 13.24
N GLY A 52 -4.28 -1.52 12.18
CA GLY A 52 -4.24 -2.39 11.01
C GLY A 52 -5.43 -2.19 10.06
N PHE A 53 -6.27 -1.17 10.29
CA PHE A 53 -7.39 -0.87 9.40
C PHE A 53 -6.88 -0.50 8.01
N VAL A 54 -7.52 -1.03 6.97
CA VAL A 54 -7.37 -0.55 5.60
C VAL A 54 -8.66 -0.77 4.82
N LYS A 55 -9.06 0.26 4.07
CA LYS A 55 -10.04 0.18 3.00
C LYS A 55 -9.56 1.04 1.86
N SER A 56 -9.04 0.41 0.81
CA SER A 56 -8.66 1.07 -0.42
C SER A 56 -8.86 0.16 -1.62
N ALA A 57 -8.99 0.79 -2.78
CA ALA A 57 -9.22 0.12 -4.05
C ALA A 57 -8.85 1.09 -5.18
N GLY A 58 -8.86 0.59 -6.40
CA GLY A 58 -8.76 1.44 -7.58
C GLY A 58 -8.58 0.66 -8.87
N GLY A 59 -8.09 1.35 -9.90
CA GLY A 59 -7.84 0.78 -11.21
C GLY A 59 -6.48 0.07 -11.27
N PHE A 60 -6.46 -1.09 -11.91
CA PHE A 60 -5.25 -1.86 -12.21
C PHE A 60 -5.28 -2.29 -13.66
N ARG A 61 -4.15 -2.22 -14.35
CA ARG A 61 -4.01 -2.77 -15.70
C ARG A 61 -2.57 -3.18 -16.01
N CYS A 62 -2.39 -4.38 -16.53
CA CYS A 62 -1.12 -4.83 -17.08
C CYS A 62 -0.91 -4.18 -18.44
N THR A 63 0.18 -3.42 -18.57
CA THR A 63 0.55 -2.80 -19.85
C THR A 63 1.40 -3.76 -20.69
N ASN A 64 2.15 -4.66 -20.05
CA ASN A 64 2.89 -5.76 -20.68
C ASN A 64 2.67 -7.06 -19.91
N ASP A 65 2.85 -8.19 -20.59
CA ASP A 65 2.70 -9.54 -20.00
C ASP A 65 3.60 -9.72 -18.77
N ILE A 66 2.98 -10.13 -17.66
CA ILE A 66 3.68 -10.40 -16.40
C ILE A 66 4.05 -11.89 -16.35
N GLY A 67 5.36 -12.17 -16.45
CA GLY A 67 5.89 -13.54 -16.47
C GLY A 67 6.34 -14.09 -15.11
N GLN A 68 6.33 -13.29 -14.05
CA GLN A 68 6.82 -13.70 -12.72
C GLN A 68 6.00 -13.12 -11.56
N GLY A 69 6.30 -13.64 -10.36
CA GLY A 69 5.68 -13.18 -9.12
C GLY A 69 4.21 -13.57 -9.01
N PRO A 70 3.48 -12.97 -8.05
CA PRO A 70 2.10 -13.33 -7.77
C PRO A 70 1.12 -12.99 -8.90
N LEU A 71 1.46 -12.00 -9.74
CA LEU A 71 0.63 -11.56 -10.87
C LEU A 71 1.00 -12.27 -12.19
N LYS A 72 1.77 -13.36 -12.11
CA LYS A 72 2.16 -14.15 -13.30
C LYS A 72 0.91 -14.59 -14.07
N GLY A 73 0.90 -14.31 -15.37
CA GLY A 73 -0.21 -14.66 -16.26
C GLY A 73 -1.22 -13.53 -16.47
N CYS A 74 -0.98 -12.34 -15.92
CA CYS A 74 -1.68 -11.14 -16.38
C CYS A 74 -1.10 -10.70 -17.72
N LEU A 75 -1.91 -10.74 -18.78
CA LEU A 75 -1.50 -10.40 -20.14
C LEU A 75 -1.64 -8.90 -20.41
N SER A 76 -0.91 -8.41 -21.40
CA SER A 76 -1.00 -7.02 -21.85
C SER A 76 -2.45 -6.65 -22.17
N GLY A 77 -2.91 -5.56 -21.56
CA GLY A 77 -4.26 -5.05 -21.70
C GLY A 77 -5.26 -5.62 -20.69
N GLU A 78 -4.92 -6.67 -19.94
CA GLU A 78 -5.76 -7.22 -18.86
C GLU A 78 -5.65 -6.42 -17.56
N GLY A 79 -6.55 -6.71 -16.62
CA GLY A 79 -6.70 -5.98 -15.37
C GLY A 79 -7.79 -4.92 -15.46
N VAL A 80 -8.62 -4.82 -14.43
CA VAL A 80 -9.69 -3.82 -14.33
C VAL A 80 -9.68 -3.09 -12.99
N ARG A 81 -9.44 -3.80 -11.89
CA ARG A 81 -9.47 -3.22 -10.55
C ARG A 81 -8.59 -3.99 -9.59
N TRP A 82 -8.39 -3.42 -8.42
CA TRP A 82 -7.83 -4.06 -7.24
C TRP A 82 -8.58 -3.59 -5.99
N ASP A 83 -8.54 -4.38 -4.93
CA ASP A 83 -8.99 -3.98 -3.60
C ASP A 83 -8.12 -4.57 -2.48
N THR A 84 -8.17 -3.95 -1.32
CA THR A 84 -7.38 -4.34 -0.16
C THR A 84 -7.86 -5.63 0.48
N VAL A 85 -6.90 -6.51 0.78
CA VAL A 85 -7.07 -7.65 1.70
C VAL A 85 -6.66 -7.25 3.12
N ASN A 86 -5.45 -6.72 3.29
CA ASN A 86 -4.90 -6.40 4.61
C ASN A 86 -3.84 -5.29 4.54
N LEU A 87 -3.63 -4.62 5.67
CA LEU A 87 -2.49 -3.72 5.90
C LEU A 87 -1.35 -4.52 6.53
N LEU A 88 -0.16 -4.45 5.95
CA LEU A 88 1.03 -5.04 6.54
C LEU A 88 1.75 -4.02 7.39
N ARG A 89 2.38 -4.46 8.49
CA ARG A 89 3.28 -3.59 9.26
C ARG A 89 4.52 -3.22 8.44
N SER A 90 5.07 -4.16 7.71
CA SER A 90 6.21 -3.95 6.83
C SER A 90 6.31 -5.06 5.78
N THR A 91 7.09 -4.81 4.74
CA THR A 91 7.52 -5.82 3.78
C THR A 91 8.92 -5.53 3.27
N THR A 92 9.58 -6.55 2.73
CA THR A 92 10.84 -6.37 2.00
C THR A 92 10.59 -6.37 0.50
N PHE A 93 11.35 -5.56 -0.23
CA PHE A 93 11.12 -5.37 -1.65
C PHE A 93 12.40 -5.01 -2.43
N LYS A 94 12.26 -5.11 -3.74
CA LYS A 94 13.22 -4.66 -4.77
C LYS A 94 12.42 -3.99 -5.88
N CYS A 95 12.98 -2.97 -6.52
CA CYS A 95 12.37 -2.33 -7.67
C CYS A 95 12.69 -3.04 -8.99
N THR A 96 13.91 -3.59 -9.12
CA THR A 96 14.41 -4.15 -10.39
C THR A 96 14.43 -5.68 -10.41
N GLY A 97 14.32 -6.32 -9.24
CA GLY A 97 14.50 -7.76 -9.12
C GLY A 97 15.94 -8.24 -9.40
N SER A 98 16.88 -7.33 -9.64
CA SER A 98 18.29 -7.66 -9.83
C SER A 98 18.86 -8.34 -8.59
N ALA A 99 19.68 -9.37 -8.78
CA ALA A 99 20.44 -10.00 -7.70
C ALA A 99 21.39 -9.01 -7.01
N ALA A 100 21.92 -8.05 -7.78
CA ALA A 100 22.82 -7.00 -7.29
C ALA A 100 22.08 -5.84 -6.59
N GLU A 101 20.76 -5.72 -6.74
CA GLU A 101 20.00 -4.73 -5.99
C GLU A 101 19.95 -5.12 -4.51
N THR A 102 20.25 -4.17 -3.63
CA THR A 102 20.10 -4.33 -2.18
C THR A 102 18.62 -4.51 -1.83
N LEU A 103 18.32 -5.51 -0.99
CA LEU A 103 16.97 -5.72 -0.46
C LEU A 103 16.58 -4.56 0.47
N LYS A 104 15.43 -3.95 0.21
CA LYS A 104 14.90 -2.81 0.96
C LYS A 104 13.75 -3.24 1.87
N THR A 105 13.40 -2.38 2.82
CA THR A 105 12.24 -2.59 3.72
C THR A 105 11.36 -1.35 3.67
N ALA A 106 10.07 -1.54 3.40
CA ALA A 106 9.05 -0.52 3.60
C ALA A 106 8.25 -0.84 4.87
N THR A 107 7.96 0.18 5.67
CA THR A 107 7.17 0.06 6.89
C THR A 107 5.95 0.96 6.75
N THR A 108 4.79 0.46 7.17
CA THR A 108 3.57 1.29 7.19
C THR A 108 3.66 2.30 8.31
N ASP A 109 3.47 3.57 7.95
CA ASP A 109 3.46 4.72 8.84
C ASP A 109 2.49 5.80 8.31
N GLU A 110 2.61 7.03 8.77
CA GLU A 110 1.76 8.15 8.36
C GLU A 110 1.90 8.58 6.89
N ASN A 111 2.96 8.15 6.21
CA ASN A 111 3.31 8.55 4.85
C ASN A 111 3.46 7.36 3.90
N THR A 112 3.41 6.13 4.42
CA THR A 112 3.60 4.91 3.65
C THR A 112 2.53 3.88 4.01
N ALA A 113 1.89 3.30 3.00
CA ALA A 113 0.96 2.19 3.13
C ALA A 113 1.54 0.94 2.45
N VAL A 114 1.75 -0.13 3.22
CA VAL A 114 2.10 -1.46 2.72
C VAL A 114 0.86 -2.34 2.74
N ILE A 115 0.38 -2.74 1.56
CA ILE A 115 -0.96 -3.32 1.37
C ILE A 115 -0.83 -4.69 0.73
N VAL A 116 -1.57 -5.68 1.23
CA VAL A 116 -1.94 -6.87 0.45
C VAL A 116 -3.22 -6.56 -0.30
N ALA A 117 -3.23 -6.82 -1.59
CA ALA A 117 -4.35 -6.55 -2.48
C ALA A 117 -4.68 -7.74 -3.36
N ASP A 118 -5.97 -7.86 -3.67
CA ASP A 118 -6.47 -8.71 -4.72
C ASP A 118 -6.61 -7.90 -6.01
N PHE A 119 -6.28 -8.54 -7.13
CA PHE A 119 -6.28 -7.97 -8.47
C PHE A 119 -7.21 -8.77 -9.36
N TYR A 120 -7.93 -8.08 -10.24
CA TYR A 120 -9.00 -8.68 -11.04
C TYR A 120 -8.78 -8.39 -12.52
N ARG A 121 -8.85 -9.43 -13.35
CA ARG A 121 -8.94 -9.32 -14.81
C ARG A 121 -10.35 -9.02 -15.25
N ALA A 122 -10.48 -8.51 -16.48
CA ALA A 122 -11.78 -8.39 -17.12
C ALA A 122 -12.37 -9.79 -17.34
N GLY A 123 -13.61 -10.02 -16.89
CA GLY A 123 -14.30 -11.30 -17.05
C GLY A 123 -14.31 -12.21 -15.82
N ASP A 124 -13.37 -12.03 -14.87
CA ASP A 124 -13.34 -12.81 -13.61
C ASP A 124 -14.36 -12.28 -12.58
N GLY A 125 -14.98 -11.12 -12.85
CA GLY A 125 -16.06 -10.55 -12.05
C GLY A 125 -15.62 -10.18 -10.64
N ASN A 126 -16.18 -10.89 -9.66
CA ASN A 126 -15.84 -10.74 -8.24
C ASN A 126 -14.89 -11.82 -7.74
N VAL A 127 -14.42 -12.71 -8.62
CA VAL A 127 -13.40 -13.71 -8.27
C VAL A 127 -12.04 -13.06 -8.48
N GLU A 128 -11.23 -13.09 -7.43
CA GLU A 128 -9.88 -12.57 -7.40
C GLU A 128 -9.00 -13.35 -8.38
N SER A 129 -8.35 -12.65 -9.32
CA SER A 129 -7.46 -13.30 -10.29
C SER A 129 -6.08 -13.56 -9.69
N PHE A 130 -5.60 -12.62 -8.87
CA PHE A 130 -4.29 -12.66 -8.24
C PHE A 130 -4.34 -11.98 -6.87
N THR A 131 -3.45 -12.40 -5.96
CA THR A 131 -3.19 -11.70 -4.70
C THR A 131 -1.72 -11.32 -4.66
N GLY A 132 -1.42 -10.05 -4.35
CA GLY A 132 -0.05 -9.55 -4.29
C GLY A 132 0.08 -8.36 -3.33
N GLN A 133 1.29 -7.83 -3.20
CA GLN A 133 1.56 -6.67 -2.35
C GLN A 133 1.77 -5.41 -3.16
N ILE A 134 1.38 -4.27 -2.58
CA ILE A 134 1.55 -2.93 -3.09
C ILE A 134 2.20 -2.09 -1.99
N ILE A 135 3.12 -1.20 -2.37
CA ILE A 135 3.57 -0.10 -1.51
C ILE A 135 3.16 1.20 -2.18
N VAL A 136 2.59 2.12 -1.41
CA VAL A 136 2.35 3.52 -1.81
C VAL A 136 2.96 4.40 -0.73
N SER A 137 3.77 5.37 -1.12
CA SER A 137 4.40 6.31 -0.20
C SER A 137 4.32 7.75 -0.71
N ALA A 138 4.33 8.71 0.20
CA ALA A 138 4.56 10.11 -0.11
C ALA A 138 6.04 10.35 -0.50
N ASP A 139 6.94 9.55 0.07
CA ASP A 139 8.39 9.70 -0.05
C ASP A 139 9.01 8.66 -1.00
N ASP A 140 10.28 8.85 -1.33
CA ASP A 140 11.04 7.89 -2.14
C ASP A 140 11.41 6.65 -1.30
N ILE A 141 10.87 5.49 -1.70
CA ILE A 141 11.13 4.20 -1.05
C ILE A 141 12.43 3.57 -1.52
N ALA A 142 13.03 4.04 -2.62
CA ALA A 142 14.26 3.49 -3.19
C ALA A 142 15.21 4.61 -3.65
N PRO A 143 15.75 5.43 -2.71
CA PRO A 143 16.57 6.61 -3.02
C PRO A 143 17.94 6.28 -3.65
N ASP A 144 18.35 5.01 -3.65
CA ASP A 144 19.52 4.48 -4.36
C ASP A 144 19.28 4.27 -5.86
N ILE A 145 18.04 4.44 -6.34
CA ILE A 145 17.66 4.33 -7.74
C ILE A 145 17.30 5.73 -8.26
N ASP A 146 17.79 6.07 -9.45
CA ASP A 146 17.54 7.39 -10.03
C ASP A 146 16.04 7.68 -10.21
N GLY A 147 15.62 8.84 -9.69
CA GLY A 147 14.25 9.33 -9.77
C GLY A 147 13.33 8.76 -8.70
N LEU A 148 12.22 9.46 -8.45
CA LEU A 148 11.27 9.12 -7.38
C LEU A 148 10.68 7.72 -7.58
N GLN A 149 10.86 6.83 -6.60
CA GLN A 149 10.16 5.56 -6.52
C GLN A 149 9.21 5.65 -5.33
N ASN A 150 7.91 5.81 -5.55
CA ASN A 150 6.95 5.93 -4.44
C ASN A 150 5.71 5.04 -4.59
N VAL A 151 5.68 4.20 -5.63
CA VAL A 151 4.74 3.09 -5.77
C VAL A 151 5.49 1.84 -6.20
N TRP A 152 5.09 0.68 -5.66
CA TRP A 152 5.63 -0.62 -6.02
C TRP A 152 4.54 -1.69 -6.08
N ILE A 153 4.70 -2.65 -7.00
CA ILE A 153 3.89 -3.88 -7.03
C ILE A 153 4.83 -5.10 -6.98
N GLN A 154 4.48 -6.06 -6.13
CA GLN A 154 5.23 -7.29 -5.94
C GLN A 154 5.49 -8.05 -7.23
N GLY A 155 6.77 -8.22 -7.55
CA GLY A 155 7.23 -8.97 -8.74
C GLY A 155 7.16 -8.19 -10.06
N ILE A 156 6.69 -6.94 -10.05
CA ILE A 156 6.68 -6.05 -11.23
C ILE A 156 7.79 -4.99 -11.10
N GLY A 157 7.81 -4.25 -9.99
CA GLY A 157 8.82 -3.23 -9.74
C GLY A 157 8.24 -1.93 -9.20
N CYS A 158 8.95 -0.82 -9.44
CA CYS A 158 8.64 0.50 -8.90
C CYS A 158 8.21 1.49 -9.99
N ALA A 159 7.61 2.59 -9.57
CA ALA A 159 7.40 3.78 -10.38
C ALA A 159 7.32 5.03 -9.53
N SER A 160 7.47 6.17 -10.22
CA SER A 160 6.99 7.44 -9.73
C SER A 160 5.48 7.55 -9.87
N SER A 161 4.88 8.23 -8.90
CA SER A 161 3.46 8.54 -8.87
C SER A 161 3.23 9.91 -8.22
N ILE A 162 2.08 10.51 -8.54
CA ILE A 162 1.55 11.61 -7.75
C ILE A 162 0.79 10.95 -6.59
N ALA A 163 1.38 10.90 -5.40
CA ALA A 163 0.78 10.36 -4.19
C ALA A 163 0.48 11.48 -3.19
N ASN A 164 -0.71 11.48 -2.62
CA ASN A 164 -1.13 12.46 -1.60
C ASN A 164 -1.64 11.71 -0.37
N PHE A 165 -1.25 12.18 0.81
CA PHE A 165 -1.64 11.64 2.11
C PHE A 165 -2.24 12.76 2.97
N SER A 166 -3.23 12.44 3.80
CA SER A 166 -3.90 13.38 4.70
C SER A 166 -4.35 12.69 5.98
N SER A 167 -4.11 13.29 7.15
CA SER A 167 -4.48 12.78 8.48
C SER A 167 -5.44 13.67 9.24
#